data_AF-A0A2K8T0T6-F1
#
_entry.id   AF-A0A2K8T0T6-F1
#
_cell.length_a   1.000
_cell.length_b   1.000
_cell.length_c   1.000
_cell.angle_alpha   90.00
_cell.angle_beta   90.00
_cell.angle_gamma   90.00
#
_symmetry.space_group_name_H-M   'P 1'
#
loop_
_entity.id
_entity.type
_entity.pdbx_description
1 polymer ?
#
loop_
_entity_poly.entity_id
_entity_poly.type
_entity_poly.pdbx_seq_one_letter_code
_entity_poly.pdbx_strand_id
1 'polypeptide(L)'
;METHRKWLLKPPQKKPIPSDFAIEDEAPLSKDELNAFLEYLYNLIRGRIEFLEEAEQLYQLLTADIDFKGVLKQYTLPDETLEYTQKLTNSRKDFIRLLQKSQSYQIALREWKAYLSWQENRNPARAEMERKSGFDLKHGMHCIRLLRSGVEILRRGEVIVDRRIAGDFEDLKAILKGEYSYEQVMKKAEDLVAEMEIVYEQSALPHKPDLEQINELCMELVEMQGWH
;
A
#
# COMPACT_ATOMS: atom_id res chain seq x y z
N MET A 1 1.28 -9.72 0.97
CA MET A 1 1.98 -11.03 0.97
C MET A 1 3.44 -10.91 0.55
N GLU A 2 3.71 -10.16 -0.52
CA GLU A 2 5.03 -10.11 -1.15
C GLU A 2 6.13 -9.51 -0.27
N THR A 3 5.86 -8.47 0.52
CA THR A 3 6.87 -7.82 1.37
C THR A 3 7.46 -8.78 2.42
N HIS A 4 6.61 -9.53 3.13
CA HIS A 4 7.10 -10.52 4.11
C HIS A 4 7.82 -11.68 3.42
N ARG A 5 7.31 -12.15 2.26
CA ARG A 5 7.98 -13.20 1.49
C ARG A 5 9.33 -12.74 0.96
N LYS A 6 9.45 -11.47 0.54
CA LYS A 6 10.73 -10.85 0.16
C LYS A 6 11.72 -10.95 1.31
N TRP A 7 11.31 -10.61 2.54
CA TRP A 7 12.19 -10.74 3.71
C TRP A 7 12.51 -12.18 4.09
N LEU A 8 11.58 -13.13 3.89
CA LEU A 8 11.84 -14.56 4.09
C LEU A 8 12.89 -15.11 3.12
N LEU A 9 12.80 -14.73 1.84
CA LEU A 9 13.68 -15.24 0.78
C LEU A 9 15.00 -14.47 0.67
N LYS A 10 14.95 -13.15 0.88
CA LYS A 10 16.05 -12.21 0.71
C LYS A 10 16.02 -11.17 1.83
N PRO A 11 16.32 -11.55 3.07
CA PRO A 11 16.36 -10.60 4.17
C PRO A 11 17.47 -9.56 3.95
N PRO A 12 17.26 -8.31 4.37
CA PRO A 12 18.33 -7.31 4.43
C PRO A 12 19.52 -7.86 5.24
N GLN A 13 20.72 -7.83 4.66
CA GLN A 13 21.92 -8.45 5.26
C GLN A 13 22.65 -7.53 6.25
N LYS A 14 22.59 -6.22 6.01
CA LYS A 14 23.24 -5.21 6.84
C LYS A 14 22.36 -3.96 6.89
N LYS A 15 22.51 -3.20 7.97
CA LYS A 15 21.95 -1.86 8.07
C LYS A 15 22.54 -0.99 6.95
N PRO A 16 21.71 -0.32 6.14
CA PRO A 16 22.22 0.56 5.09
C PRO A 16 22.99 1.72 5.71
N ILE A 17 24.11 2.06 5.10
CA ILE A 17 24.93 3.22 5.46
C ILE A 17 24.98 4.20 4.28
N PRO A 18 25.20 5.50 4.50
CA PRO A 18 25.21 6.50 3.42
C PRO A 18 26.17 6.16 2.26
N SER A 19 27.33 5.57 2.56
CA SER A 19 28.32 5.14 1.56
C SER A 19 27.79 4.08 0.60
N ASP A 20 26.79 3.27 1.00
CA ASP A 20 26.13 2.30 0.09
C ASP A 20 25.39 3.02 -1.06
N PHE A 21 25.12 4.32 -0.92
CA PHE A 21 24.39 5.17 -1.87
C PHE A 21 25.27 6.27 -2.49
N ALA A 22 26.59 6.09 -2.47
CA ALA A 22 27.58 7.05 -2.97
C ALA A 22 27.49 8.43 -2.27
N ILE A 23 27.16 8.44 -0.97
CA ILE A 23 27.23 9.61 -0.10
C ILE A 23 28.48 9.43 0.79
N GLU A 24 29.58 10.09 0.41
CA GLU A 24 30.89 9.94 1.07
C GLU A 24 31.30 11.21 1.82
N ASP A 25 31.38 12.34 1.12
CA ASP A 25 31.89 13.61 1.67
C ASP A 25 30.79 14.57 2.17
N GLU A 26 29.53 14.16 2.10
CA GLU A 26 28.37 15.00 2.43
C GLU A 26 27.46 14.27 3.44
N ALA A 27 26.75 15.04 4.27
CA ALA A 27 25.71 14.45 5.11
C ALA A 27 24.47 14.14 4.25
N PRO A 28 23.85 12.95 4.37
CA PRO A 28 22.56 12.69 3.74
C PRO A 28 21.51 13.64 4.30
N LEU A 29 20.54 14.04 3.47
CA LEU A 29 19.39 14.80 3.96
C LEU A 29 18.66 13.98 5.04
N SER A 30 18.32 14.66 6.13
CA SER A 30 17.45 14.10 7.15
C SER A 30 16.07 13.80 6.56
N LYS A 31 15.30 12.96 7.26
CA LYS A 31 13.93 12.64 6.86
C LYS A 31 13.06 13.90 6.74
N ASP A 32 13.28 14.89 7.60
CA ASP A 32 12.47 16.10 7.66
C ASP A 32 12.86 17.08 6.54
N GLU A 33 14.15 17.27 6.29
CA GLU A 33 14.64 18.05 5.13
C GLU A 33 14.14 17.45 3.81
N LEU A 34 14.21 16.12 3.69
CA LEU A 34 13.71 15.41 2.51
C LEU A 34 12.20 15.63 2.33
N ASN A 35 11.42 15.44 3.40
CA ASN A 35 9.98 15.61 3.34
C ASN A 35 9.58 17.05 3.03
N ALA A 36 10.28 18.04 3.60
CA ALA A 36 10.04 19.45 3.34
C ALA A 36 10.28 19.78 1.86
N PHE A 37 11.37 19.29 1.27
CA PHE A 37 11.64 19.50 -0.15
C PHE A 37 10.62 18.79 -1.05
N LEU A 38 10.21 17.57 -0.72
CA LEU A 38 9.19 16.85 -1.48
C LEU A 38 7.81 17.52 -1.39
N GLU A 39 7.49 18.11 -0.25
CA GLU A 39 6.28 18.93 -0.09
C GLU A 39 6.34 20.19 -0.95
N TYR A 40 7.49 20.87 -0.96
CA TYR A 40 7.72 22.03 -1.82
C TYR A 40 7.54 21.65 -3.31
N LEU A 41 8.14 20.54 -3.74
CA LEU A 41 7.99 20.04 -5.11
C LEU A 41 6.53 19.70 -5.45
N TYR A 42 5.82 19.04 -4.53
CA TYR A 42 4.39 18.76 -4.70
C TYR A 42 3.58 20.06 -4.88
N ASN A 43 3.84 21.08 -4.08
CA ASN A 43 3.14 22.37 -4.19
C ASN A 43 3.43 23.07 -5.53
N LEU A 44 4.65 22.95 -6.06
CA LEU A 44 4.98 23.46 -7.39
C LEU A 44 4.24 22.72 -8.50
N ILE A 45 4.15 21.38 -8.41
CA ILE A 45 3.40 20.55 -9.37
C ILE A 45 1.92 20.92 -9.32
N ARG A 46 1.34 20.96 -8.12
CA ARG A 46 -0.05 21.35 -7.89
C ARG A 46 -0.35 22.73 -8.46
N GLY A 47 0.50 23.72 -8.16
CA GLY A 47 0.34 25.08 -8.67
C GLY A 47 0.38 25.14 -10.20
N ARG A 48 1.16 24.28 -10.88
CA ARG A 48 1.13 24.20 -12.36
C ARG A 48 -0.17 23.61 -12.89
N ILE A 49 -0.76 22.65 -12.18
CA ILE A 49 -2.04 22.04 -12.54
C ILE A 49 -3.20 23.04 -12.34
N GLU A 50 -3.13 23.87 -11.29
CA GLU A 50 -4.14 24.92 -11.02
C GLU A 50 -4.30 25.93 -12.17
N PHE A 51 -3.27 26.15 -13.00
CA PHE A 51 -3.36 27.02 -14.19
C PHE A 51 -3.76 26.30 -15.48
N LEU A 52 -4.04 24.99 -15.44
CA LEU A 52 -4.61 24.23 -16.56
C LEU A 52 -6.15 24.38 -16.54
N GLU A 53 -6.65 25.63 -16.62
CA GLU A 53 -8.07 25.99 -16.44
C GLU A 53 -9.01 25.47 -17.53
N GLU A 54 -8.50 24.90 -18.62
CA GLU A 54 -9.30 24.59 -19.82
C GLU A 54 -10.09 23.28 -19.71
N ALA A 55 -9.82 22.43 -18.70
CA ALA A 55 -10.56 21.21 -18.46
C ALA A 55 -10.68 20.90 -16.96
N GLU A 56 -11.80 21.30 -16.35
CA GLU A 56 -12.13 21.03 -14.94
C GLU A 56 -12.00 19.54 -14.59
N GLN A 57 -12.38 18.66 -15.52
CA GLN A 57 -12.23 17.20 -15.38
C GLN A 57 -10.77 16.75 -15.28
N LEU A 58 -9.85 17.38 -16.04
CA LEU A 58 -8.42 17.08 -16.00
C LEU A 58 -7.80 17.59 -14.70
N TYR A 59 -8.20 18.77 -14.24
CA TYR A 59 -7.79 19.30 -12.94
C TYR A 59 -8.20 18.37 -11.80
N GLN A 60 -9.46 17.93 -11.78
CA GLN A 60 -9.96 16.98 -10.77
C GLN A 60 -9.20 15.66 -10.81
N LEU A 61 -9.01 15.07 -12.00
CA LEU A 61 -8.24 13.85 -12.16
C LEU A 61 -6.82 13.98 -11.59
N LEU A 62 -6.12 15.06 -11.93
CA LEU A 62 -4.73 15.25 -11.52
C LEU A 62 -4.59 15.62 -10.03
N THR A 63 -5.57 16.28 -9.42
CA THR A 63 -5.43 16.80 -8.05
C THR A 63 -6.16 15.99 -6.99
N ALA A 64 -7.27 15.35 -7.34
CA ALA A 64 -8.08 14.55 -6.42
C ALA A 64 -7.77 13.05 -6.54
N ASP A 65 -7.58 12.54 -7.76
CA ASP A 65 -7.46 11.10 -7.98
C ASP A 65 -6.01 10.59 -7.93
N ILE A 66 -5.02 11.47 -8.16
CA ILE A 66 -3.59 11.11 -8.13
C ILE A 66 -2.90 11.65 -6.88
N ASP A 67 -2.44 10.75 -6.00
CA ASP A 67 -1.62 11.09 -4.83
C ASP A 67 -0.15 11.36 -5.20
N PHE A 68 0.12 12.48 -5.88
CA PHE A 68 1.49 12.88 -6.24
C PHE A 68 2.42 13.00 -5.03
N LYS A 69 1.89 13.41 -3.88
CA LYS A 69 2.66 13.53 -2.63
C LYS A 69 3.12 12.16 -2.15
N GLY A 70 2.24 11.16 -2.17
CA GLY A 70 2.58 9.77 -1.90
C GLY A 70 3.63 9.25 -2.86
N VAL A 71 3.46 9.49 -4.16
CA VAL A 71 4.42 9.07 -5.20
C VAL A 71 5.81 9.61 -4.92
N LEU A 72 5.95 10.92 -4.69
CA LEU A 72 7.25 11.55 -4.41
C LEU A 72 7.93 11.05 -3.13
N LYS A 73 7.16 10.57 -2.14
CA LYS A 73 7.68 10.04 -0.86
C LYS A 73 8.02 8.55 -0.90
N GLN A 74 7.38 7.81 -1.81
CA GLN A 74 7.53 6.36 -1.94
C GLN A 74 8.61 5.99 -2.95
N TYR A 75 8.73 6.77 -4.03
CA TYR A 75 9.63 6.47 -5.13
C TYR A 75 10.72 7.54 -5.25
N THR A 76 11.92 7.08 -5.63
CA THR A 76 13.02 7.97 -5.98
C THR A 76 12.70 8.69 -7.29
N LEU A 77 13.09 9.95 -7.41
CA LEU A 77 12.96 10.67 -8.69
C LEU A 77 13.77 9.94 -9.78
N PRO A 78 13.15 9.64 -10.95
CA PRO A 78 13.86 9.09 -12.10
C PRO A 78 14.92 10.08 -12.62
N ASP A 79 15.99 9.56 -13.21
CA ASP A 79 17.09 10.38 -13.72
C ASP A 79 16.61 11.40 -14.77
N GLU A 80 15.67 11.01 -15.64
CA GLU A 80 15.09 11.92 -16.64
C GLU A 80 14.32 13.10 -16.04
N THR A 81 13.87 12.99 -14.79
CA THR A 81 13.10 14.06 -14.11
C THR A 81 13.97 15.03 -13.33
N LEU A 82 15.26 14.72 -13.13
CA LEU A 82 16.14 15.52 -12.27
C LEU A 82 16.43 16.90 -12.88
N GLU A 83 16.65 16.97 -14.20
CA GLU A 83 16.90 18.26 -14.88
C GLU A 83 15.68 19.18 -14.78
N TYR A 84 14.48 18.64 -14.99
CA TYR A 84 13.25 19.40 -14.86
C TYR A 84 13.01 19.84 -13.42
N THR A 85 13.23 18.94 -12.45
CA THR A 85 13.16 19.26 -11.03
C THR A 85 14.12 20.39 -10.66
N GLN A 86 15.35 20.34 -11.16
CA GLN A 86 16.35 21.39 -10.95
C GLN A 86 15.85 22.74 -11.48
N LYS A 87 15.36 22.78 -12.72
CA LYS A 87 14.83 23.99 -13.36
C LYS A 87 13.61 24.54 -12.60
N LEU A 88 12.69 23.66 -12.22
CA LEU A 88 11.43 24.02 -11.55
C LEU A 88 11.66 24.59 -10.15
N THR A 89 12.63 24.05 -9.43
CA THR A 89 12.95 24.44 -8.05
C THR A 89 14.08 25.48 -7.96
N ASN A 90 14.70 25.81 -9.10
CA ASN A 90 15.93 26.61 -9.17
C ASN A 90 17.04 26.11 -8.23
N SER A 91 17.11 24.79 -8.04
CA SER A 91 18.06 24.17 -7.13
C SER A 91 19.44 24.02 -7.75
N ARG A 92 20.47 23.89 -6.89
CA ARG A 92 21.82 23.56 -7.34
C ARG A 92 21.91 22.08 -7.76
N LYS A 93 22.80 21.77 -8.71
CA LYS A 93 22.95 20.42 -9.28
C LYS A 93 23.43 19.39 -8.26
N ASP A 94 24.33 19.79 -7.37
CA ASP A 94 24.79 18.99 -6.24
C ASP A 94 23.63 18.63 -5.30
N PHE A 95 22.78 19.60 -4.96
CA PHE A 95 21.61 19.37 -4.12
C PHE A 95 20.62 18.36 -4.73
N ILE A 96 20.32 18.46 -6.03
CA ILE A 96 19.39 17.49 -6.69
C ILE A 96 19.95 16.07 -6.70
N ARG A 97 21.27 15.92 -6.90
CA ARG A 97 21.92 14.61 -6.79
C ARG A 97 21.89 14.08 -5.36
N LEU A 98 22.18 14.94 -4.37
CA LEU A 98 22.14 14.58 -2.96
C LEU A 98 20.71 14.21 -2.52
N LEU A 99 19.70 14.91 -3.03
CA LEU A 99 18.28 14.61 -2.81
C LEU A 99 17.94 13.19 -3.24
N GLN A 100 18.24 12.82 -4.49
CA GLN A 100 17.95 11.49 -5.03
C GLN A 100 18.68 10.38 -4.24
N LYS A 101 19.97 10.57 -3.94
CA LYS A 101 20.74 9.62 -3.12
C LYS A 101 20.16 9.49 -1.71
N SER A 102 19.77 10.61 -1.11
CA SER A 102 19.16 10.65 0.22
C SER A 102 17.79 9.96 0.23
N GLN A 103 16.98 10.09 -0.82
CA GLN A 103 15.73 9.34 -0.97
C GLN A 103 16.00 7.83 -0.92
N SER A 104 16.92 7.34 -1.76
CA SER A 104 17.29 5.92 -1.81
C SER A 104 17.77 5.41 -0.46
N TYR A 105 18.64 6.16 0.21
CA TYR A 105 19.12 5.83 1.55
C TYR A 105 17.98 5.79 2.59
N GLN A 106 17.10 6.78 2.62
CA GLN A 106 15.98 6.84 3.57
C GLN A 106 14.95 5.73 3.31
N ILE A 107 14.71 5.35 2.06
CA ILE A 107 13.86 4.21 1.68
C ILE A 107 14.47 2.91 2.22
N ALA A 108 15.75 2.66 1.95
CA ALA A 108 16.43 1.46 2.44
C ALA A 108 16.48 1.41 3.97
N LEU A 109 16.72 2.54 4.64
CA LEU A 109 16.73 2.63 6.09
C LEU A 109 15.35 2.35 6.69
N ARG A 110 14.28 2.80 6.03
CA ARG A 110 12.90 2.50 6.42
C ARG A 110 12.59 1.02 6.25
N GLU A 111 13.01 0.41 5.13
CA GLU A 111 12.87 -1.03 4.90
C GLU A 111 13.61 -1.84 5.96
N TRP A 112 14.86 -1.46 6.28
CA TRP A 112 15.64 -2.08 7.34
C TRP A 112 14.93 -2.03 8.70
N LYS A 113 14.42 -0.85 9.09
CA LYS A 113 13.65 -0.68 10.34
C LYS A 113 12.37 -1.53 10.36
N ALA A 114 11.66 -1.59 9.23
CA ALA A 114 10.45 -2.41 9.08
C ALA A 114 10.76 -3.90 9.19
N TYR A 115 11.86 -4.36 8.58
CA TYR A 115 12.35 -5.72 8.69
C TYR A 115 12.68 -6.09 10.15
N LEU A 116 13.43 -5.25 10.86
CA LEU A 116 13.77 -5.49 12.26
C LEU A 116 12.51 -5.58 13.14
N SER A 117 11.59 -4.62 12.99
CA SER A 117 10.31 -4.64 13.70
C SER A 117 9.49 -5.89 13.38
N TRP A 118 9.44 -6.30 12.12
CA TRP A 118 8.78 -7.54 11.71
C TRP A 118 9.41 -8.78 12.35
N GLN A 119 10.74 -8.85 12.40
CA GLN A 119 11.48 -9.96 12.99
C GLN A 119 11.28 -10.03 14.51
N GLU A 120 11.38 -8.90 15.21
CA GLU A 120 11.22 -8.80 16.67
C GLU A 120 9.80 -9.15 17.12
N ASN A 121 8.78 -8.67 16.38
CA ASN A 121 7.38 -8.88 16.73
C ASN A 121 6.79 -10.17 16.14
N ARG A 122 7.59 -11.01 15.47
CA ARG A 122 7.07 -12.22 14.81
C ARG A 122 6.75 -13.30 15.84
N ASN A 123 5.53 -13.82 15.79
CA ASN A 123 5.17 -15.01 16.56
C ASN A 123 6.06 -16.20 16.12
N PRO A 124 6.77 -16.88 17.05
CA PRO A 124 7.73 -17.95 16.71
C PRO A 124 7.11 -19.13 15.97
N ALA A 125 5.90 -19.57 16.37
CA ALA A 125 5.21 -20.68 15.70
C ALA A 125 4.83 -20.31 14.27
N ARG A 126 4.43 -19.05 14.04
CA ARG A 126 4.13 -18.53 12.71
C ARG A 126 5.38 -18.41 11.84
N ALA A 127 6.49 -17.94 12.40
CA ALA A 127 7.78 -17.87 11.71
C ALA A 127 8.26 -19.26 11.27
N GLU A 128 8.08 -20.28 12.10
CA GLU A 128 8.46 -21.65 11.75
C GLU A 128 7.60 -22.24 10.62
N MET A 129 6.28 -21.99 10.64
CA MET A 129 5.42 -22.37 9.51
C MET A 129 5.87 -21.68 8.22
N GLU A 130 6.20 -20.39 8.27
CA GLU A 130 6.69 -19.62 7.13
C GLU A 130 7.98 -20.15 6.53
N ARG A 131 8.92 -20.60 7.35
CA ARG A 131 10.16 -21.22 6.87
C ARG A 131 9.88 -22.51 6.09
N LYS A 132 8.87 -23.28 6.50
CA LYS A 132 8.49 -24.55 5.84
C LYS A 132 7.71 -24.32 4.56
N SER A 133 6.75 -23.39 4.56
CA SER A 133 5.87 -23.12 3.42
C SER A 133 6.46 -22.14 2.41
N GLY A 134 7.46 -21.33 2.79
CA GLY A 134 8.02 -20.28 1.96
C GLY A 134 7.18 -19.00 1.86
N PHE A 135 6.11 -18.89 2.66
CA PHE A 135 5.27 -17.69 2.78
C PHE A 135 4.34 -17.74 4.01
N ASP A 136 3.74 -16.60 4.36
CA ASP A 136 2.81 -16.50 5.49
C ASP A 136 1.44 -17.12 5.17
N LEU A 137 1.24 -18.38 5.61
CA LEU A 137 0.03 -19.17 5.37
C LEU A 137 -1.25 -18.50 5.88
N LYS A 138 -1.20 -17.90 7.09
CA LYS A 138 -2.36 -17.22 7.67
C LYS A 138 -2.70 -15.95 6.91
N HIS A 139 -1.69 -15.22 6.44
CA HIS A 139 -1.91 -14.04 5.62
C HIS A 139 -2.44 -14.40 4.22
N GLY A 140 -1.91 -15.47 3.60
CA GLY A 140 -2.43 -15.99 2.33
C GLY A 140 -3.88 -16.45 2.43
N MET A 141 -4.20 -17.27 3.43
CA MET A 141 -5.58 -17.68 3.70
C MET A 141 -6.49 -16.47 3.92
N HIS A 142 -6.05 -15.49 4.71
CA HIS A 142 -6.87 -14.31 4.97
C HIS A 142 -7.10 -13.47 3.72
N CYS A 143 -6.11 -13.34 2.84
CA CYS A 143 -6.25 -12.66 1.55
C CYS A 143 -7.31 -13.33 0.68
N ILE A 144 -7.24 -14.66 0.50
CA ILE A 144 -8.24 -15.41 -0.26
C ILE A 144 -9.63 -15.28 0.36
N ARG A 145 -9.73 -15.36 1.69
CA ARG A 145 -11.00 -15.18 2.41
C ARG A 145 -11.62 -13.81 2.11
N LEU A 146 -10.83 -12.73 2.16
CA LEU A 146 -11.32 -11.38 1.89
C LEU A 146 -11.77 -11.20 0.43
N LEU A 147 -10.97 -11.68 -0.52
CA LEU A 147 -11.31 -11.61 -1.94
C LEU A 147 -12.60 -12.37 -2.25
N ARG A 148 -12.76 -13.59 -1.73
CA ARG A 148 -14.01 -14.36 -1.84
C ARG A 148 -15.19 -13.65 -1.21
N SER A 149 -14.98 -13.02 -0.05
CA SER A 149 -16.03 -12.23 0.60
C SER A 149 -16.42 -11.02 -0.25
N GLY A 150 -15.46 -10.34 -0.88
CA GLY A 150 -15.72 -9.24 -1.81
C GLY A 150 -16.57 -9.67 -3.01
N VAL A 151 -16.18 -10.77 -3.67
CA VAL A 151 -16.96 -11.35 -4.79
C VAL A 151 -18.37 -11.75 -4.34
N GLU A 152 -18.49 -12.38 -3.17
CA GLU A 152 -19.78 -12.77 -2.57
C GLU A 152 -20.68 -11.55 -2.32
N ILE A 153 -20.16 -10.50 -1.70
CA ILE A 153 -20.88 -9.25 -1.42
C ILE A 153 -21.33 -8.60 -2.72
N LEU A 154 -20.46 -8.49 -3.71
CA LEU A 154 -20.83 -7.87 -4.99
C LEU A 154 -21.91 -8.66 -5.74
N ARG A 155 -21.92 -9.99 -5.61
CA ARG A 155 -22.94 -10.86 -6.22
C ARG A 155 -24.28 -10.84 -5.50
N ARG A 156 -24.25 -10.89 -4.17
CA ARG A 156 -25.45 -11.18 -3.36
C ARG A 156 -25.95 -9.98 -2.56
N GLY A 157 -25.11 -8.97 -2.34
CA GLY A 157 -25.39 -7.85 -1.44
C GLY A 157 -25.34 -8.23 0.05
N GLU A 158 -24.82 -9.41 0.38
CA GLU A 158 -24.82 -9.96 1.74
C GLU A 158 -23.39 -10.24 2.23
N VAL A 159 -23.18 -10.13 3.54
CA VAL A 159 -21.90 -10.43 4.20
C VAL A 159 -22.03 -11.74 4.99
N ILE A 160 -21.52 -12.85 4.46
CA ILE A 160 -21.52 -14.15 5.15
C ILE A 160 -20.21 -14.32 5.93
N VAL A 161 -20.28 -14.03 7.24
CA VAL A 161 -19.14 -14.13 8.15
C VAL A 161 -18.73 -15.59 8.41
N ASP A 162 -19.70 -16.50 8.57
CA ASP A 162 -19.41 -17.92 8.78
C ASP A 162 -19.04 -18.60 7.46
N ARG A 163 -17.74 -18.87 7.30
CA ARG A 163 -17.19 -19.50 6.09
C ARG A 163 -17.61 -20.95 5.89
N ARG A 164 -18.19 -21.60 6.91
CA ARG A 164 -18.84 -22.92 6.75
C ARG A 164 -20.13 -22.79 5.96
N ILE A 165 -20.88 -21.72 6.23
CA ILE A 165 -22.11 -21.38 5.49
C ILE A 165 -21.76 -20.92 4.08
N ALA A 166 -20.72 -20.09 3.93
CA ALA A 166 -20.25 -19.66 2.61
C ALA A 166 -19.70 -20.80 1.74
N GLY A 167 -19.33 -21.94 2.36
CA GLY A 167 -18.92 -23.16 1.68
C GLY A 167 -17.42 -23.25 1.34
N ASP A 168 -16.60 -22.30 1.77
CA ASP A 168 -15.17 -22.24 1.43
C ASP A 168 -14.23 -22.53 2.61
N PHE A 169 -14.79 -22.88 3.78
CA PHE A 169 -14.04 -23.16 5.00
C PHE A 169 -12.92 -24.21 4.84
N GLU A 170 -13.19 -25.33 4.18
CA GLU A 170 -12.20 -26.41 4.04
C GLU A 170 -11.03 -26.01 3.13
N ASP A 171 -11.28 -25.31 2.02
CA ASP A 171 -10.22 -24.80 1.14
C ASP A 171 -9.37 -23.73 1.86
N LEU A 172 -9.99 -22.82 2.64
CA LEU A 172 -9.26 -21.88 3.48
C LEU A 172 -8.39 -22.58 4.53
N LYS A 173 -8.89 -23.66 5.13
CA LYS A 173 -8.14 -24.47 6.09
C LYS A 173 -6.98 -25.22 5.43
N ALA A 174 -7.16 -25.70 4.21
CA ALA A 174 -6.09 -26.32 3.41
C ALA A 174 -4.97 -25.33 3.09
N ILE A 175 -5.30 -24.07 2.75
CA ILE A 175 -4.29 -22.99 2.62
C ILE A 175 -3.56 -22.78 3.95
N LEU A 176 -4.28 -22.69 5.08
CA LEU A 176 -3.67 -22.47 6.39
C LEU A 176 -2.74 -23.62 6.81
N LYS A 177 -3.01 -24.85 6.36
CA LYS A 177 -2.17 -26.04 6.59
C LYS A 177 -0.95 -26.13 5.66
N GLY A 178 -0.86 -25.26 4.65
CA GLY A 178 0.22 -25.28 3.66
C GLY A 178 0.06 -26.38 2.61
N GLU A 179 -1.17 -26.81 2.33
CA GLU A 179 -1.46 -27.77 1.26
C GLU A 179 -1.33 -27.14 -0.15
N TYR A 180 -1.24 -25.81 -0.23
CA TYR A 180 -1.00 -25.06 -1.45
C TYR A 180 0.37 -24.38 -1.43
N SER A 181 1.04 -24.36 -2.59
CA SER A 181 2.23 -23.55 -2.81
C SER A 181 1.89 -22.05 -2.84
N TYR A 182 2.91 -21.20 -2.70
CA TYR A 182 2.75 -19.76 -2.83
C TYR A 182 2.14 -19.38 -4.19
N GLU A 183 2.63 -19.98 -5.27
CA GLU A 183 2.21 -19.71 -6.64
C GLU A 183 0.73 -20.10 -6.85
N GLN A 184 0.29 -21.20 -6.25
CA GLN A 184 -1.11 -21.62 -6.28
C GLN A 184 -2.03 -20.64 -5.53
N VAL A 185 -1.60 -20.14 -4.36
CA VAL A 185 -2.36 -19.14 -3.61
C VAL A 185 -2.41 -17.81 -4.35
N MET A 186 -1.30 -17.38 -4.95
CA MET A 186 -1.27 -16.16 -5.77
C MET A 186 -2.17 -16.28 -6.98
N LYS A 187 -2.13 -17.43 -7.68
CA LYS A 187 -3.02 -17.66 -8.82
C LYS A 187 -4.49 -17.59 -8.42
N LYS A 188 -4.88 -18.22 -7.30
CA LYS A 188 -6.23 -18.09 -6.74
C LYS A 188 -6.59 -16.63 -6.45
N ALA A 189 -5.66 -15.83 -5.94
CA ALA A 189 -5.90 -14.42 -5.65
C ALA A 189 -6.11 -13.60 -6.93
N GLU A 190 -5.27 -13.79 -7.94
CA GLU A 190 -5.40 -13.15 -9.26
C GLU A 190 -6.72 -13.50 -9.94
N ASP A 191 -7.10 -14.77 -9.91
CA ASP A 191 -8.37 -15.24 -10.50
C ASP A 191 -9.58 -14.61 -9.79
N LEU A 192 -9.52 -14.47 -8.46
CA LEU A 192 -10.57 -13.81 -7.69
C LEU A 192 -10.64 -12.29 -7.94
N VAL A 193 -9.50 -11.63 -8.16
CA VAL A 193 -9.47 -10.20 -8.52
C VAL A 193 -10.11 -9.99 -9.89
N ALA A 194 -9.74 -10.81 -10.88
CA ALA A 194 -10.35 -10.75 -12.20
C ALA A 194 -11.86 -11.05 -12.16
N GLU A 195 -12.28 -12.01 -11.34
CA GLU A 195 -13.70 -12.29 -11.11
C GLU A 195 -14.42 -11.11 -10.44
N MET A 196 -13.77 -10.44 -9.49
CA MET A 196 -14.32 -9.28 -8.79
C MET A 196 -14.57 -8.11 -9.74
N GLU A 197 -13.67 -7.85 -10.69
CA GLU A 197 -13.86 -6.82 -11.74
C GLU A 197 -15.11 -7.09 -12.59
N ILE A 198 -15.30 -8.34 -13.02
CA ILE A 198 -16.47 -8.75 -13.82
C ILE A 198 -17.76 -8.59 -13.00
N VAL A 199 -17.76 -9.05 -11.75
CA VAL A 199 -18.96 -9.00 -10.90
C VAL A 199 -19.29 -7.57 -10.50
N TYR A 200 -18.28 -6.72 -10.31
CA TYR A 200 -18.48 -5.32 -9.95
C TYR A 200 -19.34 -4.58 -10.98
N GLU A 201 -19.10 -4.78 -12.27
CA GLU A 201 -19.90 -4.19 -13.36
C GLU A 201 -21.37 -4.65 -13.36
N GLN A 202 -21.64 -5.83 -12.79
CA GLN A 202 -22.96 -6.45 -12.74
C GLN A 202 -23.66 -6.24 -11.40
N SER A 203 -22.98 -5.63 -10.42
CA SER A 203 -23.48 -5.51 -9.06
C SER A 203 -24.63 -4.50 -8.98
N ALA A 204 -25.65 -4.84 -8.20
CA ALA A 204 -26.76 -3.93 -7.88
C ALA A 204 -26.43 -2.99 -6.69
N LEU A 205 -25.24 -3.13 -6.10
CA LEU A 205 -24.82 -2.29 -4.98
C LEU A 205 -24.52 -0.86 -5.44
N PRO A 206 -24.88 0.17 -4.63
CA PRO A 206 -24.56 1.55 -4.96
C PRO A 206 -23.04 1.79 -4.89
N HIS A 207 -22.53 2.65 -5.77
CA HIS A 207 -21.10 3.03 -5.78
C HIS A 207 -20.63 3.75 -4.52
N LYS A 208 -21.57 4.35 -3.76
CA LYS A 208 -21.28 5.01 -2.50
C LYS A 208 -22.37 4.71 -1.48
N PRO A 209 -22.02 4.61 -0.19
CA PRO A 209 -23.01 4.49 0.87
C PRO A 209 -23.87 5.76 0.98
N ASP A 210 -25.10 5.59 1.44
CA ASP A 210 -25.96 6.71 1.83
C ASP A 210 -25.51 7.25 3.19
N LEU A 211 -24.78 8.38 3.16
CA LEU A 211 -24.20 8.97 4.36
C LEU A 211 -25.25 9.60 5.28
N GLU A 212 -26.39 10.06 4.74
CA GLU A 212 -27.47 10.63 5.55
C GLU A 212 -28.13 9.53 6.36
N GLN A 213 -28.49 8.41 5.72
CA GLN A 213 -29.08 7.25 6.39
C GLN A 213 -28.13 6.65 7.43
N ILE A 214 -26.83 6.56 7.13
CA ILE A 214 -25.85 6.08 8.11
C ILE A 214 -25.77 7.01 9.31
N ASN A 215 -25.79 8.34 9.10
CA ASN A 215 -25.74 9.30 10.18
C ASN A 215 -26.98 9.22 11.08
N GLU A 216 -28.17 9.07 10.49
CA GLU A 216 -29.42 8.83 11.24
C GLU A 216 -29.31 7.58 12.11
N LEU A 217 -28.89 6.45 11.54
CA LEU A 217 -28.67 5.22 12.29
C LEU A 217 -27.64 5.38 13.42
N CYS A 218 -26.56 6.14 13.19
CA CYS A 218 -25.57 6.43 14.24
C CYS A 218 -26.18 7.23 15.40
N MET A 219 -27.01 8.23 15.12
CA MET A 219 -27.71 9.00 16.15
C MET A 219 -28.66 8.09 16.96
N GLU A 220 -29.45 7.26 16.28
CA GLU A 220 -30.35 6.29 16.93
C GLU A 220 -29.59 5.35 17.87
N LEU A 221 -28.48 4.76 17.41
CA LEU A 221 -27.69 3.83 18.23
C LEU A 221 -27.07 4.52 19.47
N VAL A 222 -26.69 5.79 19.36
CA VAL A 222 -26.17 6.58 20.49
C VAL A 222 -27.28 6.91 21.48
N GLU A 223 -28.45 7.34 21.01
CA GLU A 223 -29.63 7.59 21.84
C GLU A 223 -30.06 6.32 22.59
N MET A 224 -30.02 5.15 21.92
CA MET A 224 -30.32 3.85 22.54
C MET A 224 -29.33 3.45 23.64
N GLN A 225 -28.05 3.87 23.55
CA GLN A 225 -27.06 3.61 24.61
C GLN A 225 -27.15 4.58 25.80
N GLY A 226 -28.04 5.58 25.75
CA GLY A 226 -28.38 6.40 26.91
C GLY A 226 -27.42 7.57 27.17
N TRP A 227 -27.18 8.40 26.16
CA TRP A 227 -26.84 9.80 26.43
C TRP A 227 -28.16 10.59 26.56
N HIS A 228 -28.63 10.69 27.80
CA HIS A 228 -29.57 11.75 28.23
C HIS A 228 -28.78 12.98 28.66
#